data_AF-A0A523HED4-F1
#
_entry.id   AF-A0A523HED4-F1
#
_cell.length_a   1.000
_cell.length_b   1.000
_cell.length_c   1.000
_cell.angle_alpha   90.00
_cell.angle_beta   90.00
_cell.angle_gamma   90.00
#
_symmetry.space_group_name_H-M   'P 1'
#
loop_
_entity.id
_entity.type
_entity.pdbx_description
1 polymer ?
#
loop_
_entity_poly.entity_id
_entity_poly.type
_entity_poly.pdbx_seq_one_letter_code
_entity_poly.pdbx_strand_id
1 'polypeptide(L)' 'MGKADYSIASQEEREGVIQILQRNANHIIEQKQTQKPEKLRQMVLSLCERIRSGDVITGKDFEVLIQLLQKRTVV' A
#
# COMPACT_ATOMS: atom_id res chain seq x y z
N MET A 1 0.05 -1.27 -18.56
CA MET A 1 -0.16 -1.39 -17.09
C MET A 1 0.80 -0.45 -16.39
N GLY A 2 0.32 0.41 -15.48
CA GLY A 2 1.19 1.34 -14.74
C GLY A 2 2.14 0.59 -13.80
N LYS A 3 3.39 1.07 -13.70
CA LYS A 3 4.39 0.62 -12.74
C LYS A 3 4.96 1.84 -12.03
N ALA A 4 5.22 1.72 -10.73
CA ALA A 4 5.94 2.71 -9.95
C ALA A 4 7.33 2.16 -9.67
N ASP A 5 8.35 2.80 -10.24
CA ASP A 5 9.74 2.35 -10.15
C ASP A 5 10.48 3.16 -9.07
N TYR A 6 10.75 2.54 -7.92
CA TYR A 6 11.42 3.19 -6.81
C TYR A 6 12.94 2.99 -6.82
N SER A 7 13.48 2.27 -7.82
CA SER A 7 14.92 2.04 -7.94
C SER A 7 15.68 3.34 -8.26
N ILE A 8 15.02 4.26 -8.97
CA ILE A 8 15.55 5.56 -9.36
C ILE A 8 15.19 6.68 -8.38
N ALA A 9 14.32 6.41 -7.40
CA ALA A 9 13.90 7.39 -6.40
C ALA A 9 14.98 7.52 -5.30
N SER A 10 15.15 8.72 -4.78
CA SER A 10 16.02 8.96 -3.62
C SER A 10 15.51 8.24 -2.36
N GLN A 11 16.38 8.07 -1.37
CA GLN A 11 16.02 7.50 -0.06
C GLN A 11 14.89 8.32 0.61
N GLU A 12 14.96 9.64 0.50
CA GLU A 12 13.99 10.56 1.09
C GLU A 12 12.61 10.44 0.44
N GLU A 13 12.55 10.37 -0.89
CA GLU A 13 11.29 10.16 -1.63
C GLU A 13 10.66 8.81 -1.25
N ARG A 14 11.48 7.76 -1.14
CA ARG A 14 11.01 6.43 -0.73
C ARG A 14 10.42 6.45 0.68
N GLU A 15 11.11 7.05 1.65
CA GLU A 15 10.60 7.16 3.03
C GLU A 15 9.36 8.05 3.12
N GLY A 16 9.28 9.13 2.33
CA GLY A 16 8.08 9.97 2.25
C GLY A 16 6.85 9.18 1.78
N VAL A 17 7.00 8.36 0.75
CA VAL A 17 5.91 7.49 0.26
C VAL A 17 5.53 6.43 1.31
N ILE A 18 6.52 5.83 1.98
CA ILE A 18 6.29 4.85 3.06
C ILE A 18 5.45 5.46 4.18
N GLN A 19 5.79 6.69 4.62
CA GLN A 19 5.04 7.38 5.67
C GLN A 19 3.59 7.63 5.26
N ILE A 20 3.36 8.07 4.02
CA ILE A 20 2.01 8.30 3.48
C ILE A 20 1.21 6.99 3.48
N LEU A 21 1.81 5.89 3.00
CA LEU A 21 1.16 4.57 2.96
C LEU A 21 0.79 4.08 4.35
N GLN A 22 1.72 4.14 5.30
CA GLN A 22 1.48 3.70 6.67
C GLN A 22 0.41 4.55 7.38
N ARG A 23 0.47 5.88 7.21
CA ARG A 23 -0.52 6.80 7.77
C ARG A 23 -1.92 6.49 7.24
N ASN A 24 -2.05 6.33 5.92
CA ASN A 24 -3.34 6.06 5.30
C ASN A 24 -3.89 4.68 5.70
N ALA A 25 -3.03 3.65 5.74
CA ALA A 25 -3.43 2.32 6.19
C ALA A 25 -3.93 2.32 7.64
N ASN A 26 -3.20 2.97 8.55
CA ASN A 26 -3.63 3.11 9.94
C ASN A 26 -4.94 3.86 10.05
N HIS A 27 -5.11 4.97 9.33
CA HIS A 27 -6.35 5.73 9.31
C HIS A 27 -7.54 4.88 8.84
N ILE A 28 -7.39 4.11 7.76
CA ILE A 28 -8.44 3.22 7.24
C ILE A 28 -8.83 2.14 8.27
N ILE A 29 -7.83 1.59 8.97
CA ILE A 29 -8.05 0.57 10.01
C ILE A 29 -8.77 1.16 11.22
N GLU A 30 -8.32 2.32 11.70
CA GLU A 30 -8.93 3.05 12.83
C GLU A 30 -10.37 3.44 12.53
N GLN A 31 -10.64 3.89 11.29
CA GLN A 31 -11.99 4.22 10.82
C GLN A 31 -12.84 2.98 10.48
N LYS A 32 -12.31 1.75 10.69
CA LYS A 32 -12.98 0.48 10.38
C LYS A 32 -13.53 0.42 8.93
N GLN A 33 -12.81 1.06 8.00
CA GLN A 33 -13.21 1.15 6.60
C GLN A 33 -12.86 -0.11 5.79
N THR A 34 -12.00 -0.98 6.33
CA THR A 34 -11.72 -2.31 5.78
C THR A 34 -12.30 -3.41 6.67
N GLN A 35 -12.78 -4.49 6.05
CA GLN A 35 -13.19 -5.71 6.77
C GLN A 35 -12.01 -6.62 7.12
N LYS A 36 -10.81 -6.33 6.58
CA LYS A 36 -9.63 -7.19 6.71
C LYS A 36 -8.41 -6.37 7.18
N PRO A 37 -8.47 -5.78 8.40
CA PRO A 37 -7.43 -4.87 8.88
C PRO A 37 -6.05 -5.52 8.98
N GLU A 38 -5.96 -6.77 9.42
CA GLU A 38 -4.67 -7.48 9.52
C GLU A 38 -4.03 -7.73 8.14
N LYS A 39 -4.83 -8.14 7.15
CA LYS A 39 -4.34 -8.31 5.78
C LYS A 39 -3.90 -6.99 5.16
N LEU A 40 -4.61 -5.90 5.44
CA LEU A 40 -4.20 -4.56 5.02
C LEU A 40 -2.87 -4.17 5.65
N ARG A 41 -2.66 -4.42 6.96
CA ARG A 41 -1.36 -4.17 7.62
C ARG A 41 -0.25 -4.97 6.97
N GLN A 42 -0.43 -6.27 6.77
CA GLN A 42 0.59 -7.14 6.17
C GLN A 42 0.94 -6.69 4.74
N MET A 43 -0.06 -6.38 3.92
CA MET A 43 0.17 -5.92 2.55
C MET A 43 0.93 -4.59 2.52
N VAL A 44 0.55 -3.63 3.36
CA VAL A 44 1.22 -2.33 3.44
C VAL A 44 2.64 -2.47 3.95
N LEU A 45 2.90 -3.32 4.94
CA LEU A 45 4.25 -3.61 5.41
C LEU A 45 5.12 -4.18 4.28
N SER A 46 4.61 -5.17 3.53
CA SER A 46 5.30 -5.75 2.39
C SER A 46 5.62 -4.71 1.31
N LEU A 47 4.67 -3.82 0.99
CA LEU A 47 4.91 -2.72 0.05
C LEU A 47 5.96 -1.74 0.57
N CYS A 48 5.93 -1.38 1.85
CA CYS A 48 6.91 -0.48 2.43
C CYS A 48 8.33 -1.06 2.37
N GLU A 49 8.51 -2.36 2.65
CA GLU A 49 9.81 -3.02 2.52
C GLU A 49 10.33 -3.00 1.08
N ARG A 50 9.45 -3.30 0.11
CA ARG A 50 9.77 -3.26 -1.31
C ARG A 50 10.15 -1.86 -1.78
N ILE A 51 9.36 -0.84 -1.42
CA ILE A 51 9.67 0.56 -1.74
C ILE A 51 11.00 0.97 -1.12
N ARG A 52 11.26 0.61 0.14
CA ARG A 52 12.53 0.94 0.81
C ARG A 52 13.73 0.32 0.07
N SER A 53 13.60 -0.92 -0.38
CA SER A 53 14.63 -1.61 -1.17
C SER A 53 14.83 -1.03 -2.59
N GLY A 54 13.95 -0.13 -3.04
CA GLY A 54 13.97 0.42 -4.39
C GLY A 54 13.38 -0.53 -5.44
N ASP A 55 12.46 -1.40 -5.04
CA ASP A 55 11.82 -2.34 -5.96
C ASP A 55 10.73 -1.66 -6.82
N VAL A 56 10.31 -2.32 -7.89
CA VAL A 56 9.24 -1.86 -8.78
C VAL A 56 7.90 -2.39 -8.28
N ILE A 57 6.99 -1.47 -7.95
CA ILE A 57 5.61 -1.81 -7.59
C ILE A 57 4.74 -1.82 -8.84
N THR A 58 4.05 -2.93 -9.07
CA THR A 58 3.26 -3.16 -10.27
C THR A 58 1.79 -2.83 -10.07
N GLY A 59 1.05 -2.62 -11.17
CA GLY A 59 -0.40 -2.47 -11.12
C GLY A 59 -1.13 -3.59 -10.36
N LYS A 60 -0.61 -4.82 -10.39
CA LYS A 60 -1.19 -5.95 -9.64
C LYS A 60 -1.08 -5.76 -8.12
N ASP A 61 0.01 -5.19 -7.65
CA ASP A 61 0.19 -4.88 -6.23
C ASP A 61 -0.87 -3.85 -5.76
N PHE A 62 -1.15 -2.86 -6.60
CA PHE A 62 -2.22 -1.87 -6.34
C PHE A 62 -3.61 -2.50 -6.40
N GLU A 63 -3.88 -3.43 -7.34
CA GLU A 63 -5.16 -4.15 -7.42
C GLU A 63 -5.47 -4.91 -6.12
N VAL A 64 -4.47 -5.61 -5.56
CA VAL A 64 -4.62 -6.33 -4.29
C VAL A 64 -4.93 -5.34 -3.15
N LEU A 65 -4.25 -4.19 -3.10
CA LEU A 65 -4.52 -3.16 -2.11
C LEU A 65 -5.95 -2.62 -2.24
N ILE A 66 -6.42 -2.33 -3.46
CA ILE A 66 -7.78 -1.85 -3.72
C ILE A 66 -8.83 -2.89 -3.30
N GLN A 67 -8.60 -4.18 -3.55
CA GLN A 67 -9.51 -5.25 -3.12
C GLN A 67 -9.67 -5.34 -1.60
N LEU A 68 -8.65 -4.94 -0.83
CA LEU A 68 -8.72 -4.89 0.64
C LEU A 68 -9.51 -3.66 1.15
N LEU A 69 -9.64 -2.63 0.31
CA LEU A 69 -10.38 -1.40 0.60
C LEU A 69 -11.82 -1.43 0.10
N GLN A 70 -12.10 -2.19 -0.95
CA GLN A 70 -13.46 -2.40 -1.43
C GLN A 70 -14.26 -3.13 -0.36
N LYS A 71 -15.11 -2.39 0.37
CA LYS A 71 -16.32 -2.98 0.94
C LYS A 71 -17.01 -3.67 -0.23
N ARG A 72 -17.27 -4.98 -0.13
CA ARG A 72 -18.21 -5.63 -1.04
C ARG A 72 -19.47 -4.79 -1.03
N THR A 73 -19.72 -4.03 -2.09
CA THR A 73 -21.07 -3.65 -2.46
C THR A 73 -21.72 -4.99 -2.78
N VAL A 74 -22.51 -5.48 -1.82
CA VAL A 74 -23.42 -6.59 -2.09
C VAL A 74 -24.38 -6.04 -3.14
N VAL A 75 -24.23 -6.51 -4.38
CA VAL A 75 -25.26 -6.41 -5.42
C VAL A 75 -26.08 -7.68 -5.32
#